data_AF-A0A1H7EDR1-F1
#
_entry.id   AF-A0A1H7EDR1-F1
#
_cell.length_a   1.000
_cell.length_b   1.000
_cell.length_c   1.000
_cell.angle_alpha   90.00
_cell.angle_beta   90.00
_cell.angle_gamma   90.00
#
_symmetry.space_group_name_H-M   'P 1'
#
loop_
_entity.id
_entity.type
_entity.pdbx_description
1 polymer ?
#
loop_
_entity_poly.entity_id
_entity_poly.type
_entity_poly.pdbx_seq_one_letter_code
_entity_poly.pdbx_strand_id
1 'polypeptide(L)'
;MTEMSNAAISRTNSLGDDPLALAALYRAGLGLKWGSQAEAAERLTSLGPKPVRRAQIQQALAVSAFPHEILALFSDVGIVHETARLLVRARNKNGIAYLASRAALIDPAGKSRTEILAHLCGTHRASGFRGTYKRDSPLALYRRYLEGVQLKTWASMREAAEVMGIAHSRIASASAVANLPNELTSVLPADCLTFEMGRAIADLVAVRGVEAIRKEAVAARKLVPQPSPQRMLARLMGIDASQFLAKVRRAPERRGRPGRIFVEIHLDALDPDSESRLETLVGCLNVEFVGRVANANSVAGFSSGIVKPRVDPRRPYLATQQQRLNRPVPLSRLSTPPHLSGSVGSNRGTAMPPVGVHDDRSALEHWLSDYQNPTTRNRYQNEVERLLLWAIIAKGKPLSSIDVTDADEYINQFAVDPQPRSVWIMKGRRSRNEPTWRPFRGPLSYESRRKALETVRKCFDDLVSYQYLAANPFETVRIGASCRTT
;
A
#
# COMPACT_ATOMS: atom_id res chain seq x y z
N MET A 1 -58.52 5.51 21.12
CA MET A 1 -58.43 5.17 19.69
C MET A 1 -56.96 5.02 19.33
N THR A 2 -56.40 3.97 19.91
CA THR A 2 -54.97 3.79 20.16
C THR A 2 -54.69 2.37 19.75
N GLU A 3 -54.53 2.08 18.45
CA GLU A 3 -54.07 0.75 17.99
C GLU A 3 -53.81 0.61 16.47
N MET A 4 -54.12 1.59 15.61
CA MET A 4 -53.97 1.40 14.15
C MET A 4 -52.75 2.06 13.47
N SER A 5 -51.84 2.74 14.18
CA SER A 5 -50.69 3.42 13.53
C SER A 5 -49.32 2.73 13.69
N ASN A 6 -49.24 1.60 14.41
CA ASN A 6 -47.97 0.92 14.71
C ASN A 6 -47.65 -0.30 13.82
N ALA A 7 -48.42 -0.55 12.75
CA ALA A 7 -48.33 -1.81 11.98
C ALA A 7 -47.63 -1.72 10.60
N ALA A 8 -46.99 -0.59 10.24
CA ALA A 8 -46.32 -0.47 8.93
C ALA A 8 -44.85 0.00 9.00
N ILE A 9 -44.19 -0.13 10.15
CA ILE A 9 -42.73 -0.05 10.23
C ILE A 9 -42.20 -1.49 10.17
N SER A 10 -42.30 -2.10 8.99
CA SER A 10 -41.75 -3.43 8.76
C SER A 10 -40.23 -3.37 8.70
N ARG A 11 -39.61 -3.73 9.83
CA ARG A 11 -38.35 -4.48 10.00
C ARG A 11 -37.45 -4.55 8.75
N THR A 12 -36.43 -3.65 8.67
CA THR A 12 -35.03 -3.88 8.18
C THR A 12 -34.32 -2.60 7.70
N ASN A 13 -34.98 -1.45 7.55
CA ASN A 13 -34.31 -0.20 7.14
C ASN A 13 -34.08 0.74 8.33
N SER A 14 -32.84 1.23 8.48
CA SER A 14 -32.53 2.32 9.41
C SER A 14 -33.37 3.55 9.03
N LEU A 15 -33.78 4.38 9.99
CA LEU A 15 -34.54 5.62 9.77
C LEU A 15 -33.92 6.56 8.72
N GLY A 16 -32.60 6.49 8.47
CA GLY A 16 -31.92 7.26 7.43
C GLY A 16 -31.97 6.62 6.03
N ASP A 17 -32.37 5.36 5.92
CA ASP A 17 -32.37 4.59 4.67
C ASP A 17 -33.72 4.67 3.94
N ASP A 18 -34.83 4.94 4.64
CA ASP A 18 -36.17 5.19 4.07
C ASP A 18 -36.48 6.70 3.97
N PRO A 19 -36.46 7.29 2.77
CA PRO A 19 -36.70 8.72 2.57
C PRO A 19 -38.17 9.13 2.77
N LEU A 20 -39.16 8.26 2.61
CA LEU A 20 -40.56 8.64 2.82
C LEU A 20 -40.87 8.71 4.31
N ALA A 21 -40.39 7.72 5.08
CA ALA A 21 -40.47 7.75 6.54
C ALA A 21 -39.72 8.96 7.12
N LEU A 22 -38.51 9.26 6.61
CA LEU A 22 -37.74 10.43 7.04
C LEU A 22 -38.46 11.75 6.75
N ALA A 23 -39.13 11.87 5.59
CA ALA A 23 -39.90 13.06 5.24
C ALA A 23 -41.13 13.24 6.13
N ALA A 24 -41.87 12.16 6.40
CA ALA A 24 -43.03 12.16 7.29
C ALA A 24 -42.63 12.55 8.72
N LEU A 25 -41.53 11.98 9.20
CA LEU A 25 -41.00 12.27 10.53
C LEU A 25 -40.55 13.73 10.64
N TYR A 26 -39.82 14.25 9.64
CA TYR A 26 -39.43 15.66 9.61
C TYR A 26 -40.66 16.59 9.68
N ARG A 27 -41.70 16.32 8.89
CA ARG A 27 -42.95 17.10 8.89
C ARG A 27 -43.66 17.05 10.24
N ALA A 28 -43.72 15.88 10.86
CA ALA A 28 -44.38 15.70 12.16
C ALA A 28 -43.67 16.45 13.30
N GLY A 29 -42.35 16.65 13.21
CA GLY A 29 -41.60 17.41 14.23
C GLY A 29 -41.39 18.89 13.90
N LEU A 30 -41.75 19.35 12.70
CA LEU A 30 -41.57 20.75 12.30
C LEU A 30 -42.49 21.68 13.10
N GLY A 31 -41.92 22.65 13.79
CA GLY A 31 -42.65 23.58 14.66
C GLY A 31 -42.94 23.06 16.08
N LEU A 32 -42.64 21.79 16.36
CA LEU A 32 -42.77 21.18 17.70
C LEU A 32 -41.42 20.79 18.30
N LYS A 33 -40.58 20.10 17.52
CA LYS A 33 -39.28 19.54 17.95
C LYS A 33 -38.08 20.19 17.29
N TRP A 34 -38.27 20.86 16.16
CA TRP A 34 -37.26 21.62 15.43
C TRP A 34 -37.89 22.73 14.60
N GLY A 35 -37.18 23.85 14.46
CA GLY A 35 -37.56 24.98 13.60
C GLY A 35 -36.91 24.94 12.21
N SER A 36 -35.87 24.13 12.02
CA SER A 36 -35.13 24.05 10.74
C SER A 36 -34.71 22.63 10.36
N GLN A 37 -34.37 22.42 9.09
CA GLN A 37 -33.80 21.15 8.61
C GLN A 37 -32.42 20.85 9.23
N ALA A 38 -31.65 21.86 9.60
CA ALA A 38 -30.34 21.68 10.22
C ALA A 38 -30.49 21.15 11.66
N GLU A 39 -31.39 21.77 12.43
CA GLU A 39 -31.73 21.35 13.78
C GLU A 39 -32.36 19.95 13.81
N ALA A 40 -33.24 19.66 12.85
CA ALA A 40 -33.78 18.32 12.68
C ALA A 40 -32.69 17.27 12.41
N ALA A 41 -31.72 17.58 11.54
CA ALA A 41 -30.63 16.67 11.21
C ALA A 41 -29.74 16.35 12.44
N GLU A 42 -29.43 17.36 13.24
CA GLU A 42 -28.66 17.19 14.48
C GLU A 42 -29.42 16.33 15.50
N ARG A 43 -30.69 16.65 15.75
CA ARG A 43 -31.56 15.89 16.67
C ARG A 43 -31.77 14.46 16.21
N LEU A 44 -32.02 14.22 14.92
CA LEU A 44 -32.21 12.87 14.39
C LEU A 44 -30.93 12.04 14.37
N THR A 45 -29.77 12.69 14.20
CA THR A 45 -28.47 12.03 14.36
C THR A 45 -28.24 11.54 15.78
N SER A 46 -28.70 12.29 16.80
CA SER A 46 -28.57 11.89 18.20
C SER A 46 -29.47 10.71 18.61
N LEU A 47 -30.51 10.39 17.82
CA LEU A 47 -31.52 9.37 18.13
C LEU A 47 -31.30 8.03 17.41
N GLY A 48 -30.35 7.96 16.46
CA GLY A 48 -30.20 6.81 15.57
C GLY A 48 -28.76 6.32 15.42
N PRO A 49 -28.57 5.06 15.00
CA PRO A 49 -27.23 4.47 14.82
C PRO A 49 -26.45 4.99 13.61
N LYS A 50 -27.12 5.72 12.69
CA LYS A 50 -26.50 6.35 11.51
C LYS A 50 -26.77 7.85 11.50
N PRO A 51 -25.78 8.68 11.15
CA PRO A 51 -25.95 10.13 11.11
C PRO A 51 -26.88 10.57 9.97
N VAL A 52 -27.85 11.42 10.30
CA VAL A 52 -28.80 12.01 9.34
C VAL A 52 -28.35 13.42 9.00
N ARG A 53 -28.11 13.69 7.71
CA ARG A 53 -27.65 15.01 7.24
C ARG A 53 -28.81 15.86 6.73
N ARG A 54 -28.68 17.19 6.82
CA ARG A 54 -29.64 18.15 6.25
C ARG A 54 -30.00 17.85 4.78
N ALA A 55 -29.00 17.53 3.97
CA ALA A 55 -29.21 17.18 2.56
C ALA A 55 -30.12 15.95 2.36
N GLN A 56 -30.07 14.98 3.27
CA GLN A 56 -30.92 13.78 3.22
C GLN A 56 -32.38 14.14 3.53
N ILE A 57 -32.62 15.06 4.47
CA ILE A 57 -33.96 15.56 4.80
C ILE A 57 -34.54 16.36 3.62
N GLN A 58 -33.75 17.26 3.03
CA GLN A 58 -34.17 18.04 1.86
C GLN A 58 -34.55 17.11 0.69
N GLN A 59 -33.76 16.06 0.48
CA GLN A 59 -34.00 15.05 -0.53
C GLN A 59 -35.26 14.22 -0.26
N ALA A 60 -35.43 13.75 0.97
CA ALA A 60 -36.61 13.02 1.44
C ALA A 60 -37.90 13.83 1.16
N LEU A 61 -37.89 15.12 1.50
CA LEU A 61 -38.99 16.03 1.20
C LEU A 61 -39.26 16.14 -0.30
N ALA A 62 -38.21 16.31 -1.10
CA ALA A 62 -38.35 16.42 -2.55
C ALA A 62 -38.95 15.16 -3.20
N VAL A 63 -38.65 13.97 -2.67
CA VAL A 63 -39.20 12.70 -3.16
C VAL A 63 -40.62 12.46 -2.66
N SER A 64 -40.93 12.82 -1.41
CA SER A 64 -42.28 12.72 -0.87
C SER A 64 -43.33 13.59 -1.59
N ALA A 65 -42.86 14.52 -2.44
CA ALA A 65 -43.70 15.37 -3.27
C ALA A 65 -43.96 14.80 -4.68
N PHE A 66 -43.46 13.59 -4.99
CA PHE A 66 -43.74 12.94 -6.27
C PHE A 66 -45.22 12.46 -6.31
N PRO A 67 -45.84 12.45 -7.51
CA PRO A 67 -47.15 11.84 -7.71
C PRO A 67 -47.22 10.40 -7.21
N HIS A 68 -48.39 10.02 -6.69
CA HIS A 68 -48.59 8.70 -6.07
C HIS A 68 -48.33 7.56 -7.06
N GLU A 69 -48.64 7.76 -8.33
CA GLU A 69 -48.42 6.78 -9.41
C GLU A 69 -46.94 6.41 -9.55
N ILE A 70 -46.02 7.35 -9.33
CA ILE A 70 -44.58 7.09 -9.38
C ILE A 70 -44.12 6.39 -8.10
N LEU A 71 -44.63 6.81 -6.94
CA LEU A 71 -44.27 6.24 -5.65
C LEU A 71 -44.79 4.80 -5.51
N ALA A 72 -45.97 4.51 -6.04
CA ALA A 72 -46.61 3.20 -6.02
C ALA A 72 -45.80 2.13 -6.75
N LEU A 73 -45.05 2.49 -7.80
CA LEU A 73 -44.14 1.55 -8.47
C LEU A 73 -43.05 0.98 -7.55
N PHE A 74 -42.76 1.66 -6.45
CA PHE A 74 -41.77 1.24 -5.46
C PHE A 74 -42.41 0.74 -4.15
N SER A 75 -43.71 0.40 -4.11
CA SER A 75 -44.37 -0.09 -2.89
C SER A 75 -43.69 -1.35 -2.35
N ASP A 76 -43.44 -2.31 -3.23
CA ASP A 76 -42.98 -3.64 -2.85
C ASP A 76 -41.47 -3.66 -2.62
N VAL A 77 -40.74 -2.87 -3.42
CA VAL A 77 -39.29 -2.81 -3.37
C VAL A 77 -38.82 -1.71 -2.40
N GLY A 78 -39.64 -0.71 -2.08
CA GLY A 78 -39.26 0.44 -1.25
C GLY A 78 -38.33 1.45 -1.95
N ILE A 79 -38.26 2.67 -1.43
CA ILE A 79 -37.34 3.71 -1.92
C ILE A 79 -36.18 3.83 -0.95
N VAL A 80 -34.94 3.85 -1.46
CA VAL A 80 -33.74 4.13 -0.66
C VAL A 80 -33.12 5.47 -1.05
N HIS A 81 -32.21 6.00 -0.23
CA HIS A 81 -31.56 7.30 -0.48
C HIS A 81 -30.98 7.46 -1.91
N GLU A 82 -30.36 6.41 -2.48
CA GLU A 82 -29.83 6.46 -3.86
C GLU A 82 -30.95 6.56 -4.91
N THR A 83 -32.00 5.75 -4.77
CA THR A 83 -33.21 5.80 -5.61
C THR A 83 -33.87 7.18 -5.53
N ALA A 84 -33.96 7.75 -4.33
CA ALA A 84 -34.46 9.09 -4.09
C ALA A 84 -33.66 10.17 -4.83
N ARG A 85 -32.32 10.10 -4.80
CA ARG A 85 -31.44 10.98 -5.61
C ARG A 85 -31.77 10.91 -7.08
N LEU A 86 -31.94 9.70 -7.58
CA LEU A 86 -32.08 9.45 -9.01
C LEU A 86 -33.47 9.83 -9.51
N LEU A 87 -34.52 9.67 -8.70
CA LEU A 87 -35.85 10.22 -8.97
C LEU A 87 -35.82 11.74 -9.10
N VAL A 88 -35.22 12.45 -8.13
CA VAL A 88 -35.12 13.92 -8.18
C VAL A 88 -34.33 14.38 -9.40
N ARG A 89 -33.25 13.67 -9.73
CA ARG A 89 -32.46 13.96 -10.94
C ARG A 89 -33.26 13.71 -12.22
N ALA A 90 -34.01 12.60 -12.29
CA ALA A 90 -34.87 12.27 -13.42
C ALA A 90 -35.96 13.32 -13.61
N ARG A 91 -36.59 13.80 -12.52
CA ARG A 91 -37.57 14.89 -12.55
C ARG A 91 -36.96 16.17 -13.09
N ASN A 92 -35.78 16.54 -12.61
CA ASN A 92 -35.11 17.77 -13.07
C ASN A 92 -34.70 17.68 -14.55
N LYS A 93 -34.47 16.46 -15.08
CA LYS A 93 -34.06 16.26 -16.47
C LYS A 93 -35.25 16.16 -17.44
N ASN A 94 -36.27 15.38 -17.10
CA ASN A 94 -37.35 14.99 -18.00
C ASN A 94 -38.69 15.67 -17.66
N GLY A 95 -38.80 16.30 -16.49
CA GLY A 95 -40.05 16.86 -15.97
C GLY A 95 -40.92 15.82 -15.25
N ILE A 96 -41.75 16.28 -14.31
CA ILE A 96 -42.59 15.39 -13.50
C ILE A 96 -43.75 14.77 -14.30
N ALA A 97 -44.33 15.54 -15.24
CA ALA A 97 -45.45 15.09 -16.07
C ALA A 97 -45.05 13.92 -17.00
N TYR A 98 -43.85 14.00 -17.59
CA TYR A 98 -43.29 12.93 -18.38
C TYR A 98 -43.13 11.65 -17.54
N LEU A 99 -42.54 11.76 -16.35
CA LEU A 99 -42.34 10.59 -15.48
C LEU A 99 -43.69 9.97 -15.05
N ALA A 100 -44.71 10.78 -14.77
CA ALA A 100 -46.04 10.31 -14.42
C ALA A 100 -46.70 9.56 -15.60
N SER A 101 -46.61 10.10 -16.83
CA SER A 101 -47.13 9.40 -18.03
C SER A 101 -46.43 8.07 -18.29
N ARG A 102 -45.14 7.98 -17.96
CA ARG A 102 -44.35 6.75 -18.08
C ARG A 102 -44.71 5.75 -16.98
N ALA A 103 -44.95 6.23 -15.77
CA ALA A 103 -45.29 5.39 -14.62
C ALA A 103 -46.54 4.55 -14.87
N ALA A 104 -47.55 5.12 -15.52
CA ALA A 104 -48.79 4.43 -15.88
C ALA A 104 -48.59 3.23 -16.83
N LEU A 105 -47.46 3.15 -17.54
CA LEU A 105 -47.15 2.10 -18.50
C LEU A 105 -46.24 1.00 -17.93
N ILE A 106 -45.86 1.09 -16.65
CA ILE A 106 -44.88 0.20 -16.03
C ILE A 106 -45.61 -0.75 -15.09
N ASP A 107 -45.53 -2.04 -15.38
CA ASP A 107 -45.82 -3.08 -14.39
C ASP A 107 -44.62 -3.22 -13.43
N PRO A 108 -44.75 -2.95 -12.12
CA PRO A 108 -43.65 -3.06 -11.17
C PRO A 108 -43.35 -4.51 -10.76
N ALA A 109 -44.23 -5.48 -11.05
CA ALA A 109 -44.08 -6.85 -10.57
C ALA A 109 -42.77 -7.50 -11.07
N GLY A 110 -41.99 -8.03 -10.12
CA GLY A 110 -40.70 -8.69 -10.40
C GLY A 110 -39.58 -7.76 -10.86
N LYS A 111 -39.81 -6.44 -10.96
CA LYS A 111 -38.80 -5.47 -11.39
C LYS A 111 -38.08 -4.87 -10.19
N SER A 112 -36.76 -4.75 -10.30
CA SER A 112 -35.92 -4.07 -9.32
C SER A 112 -36.11 -2.54 -9.35
N ARG A 113 -35.71 -1.84 -8.28
CA ARG A 113 -35.76 -0.36 -8.19
C ARG A 113 -35.07 0.31 -9.40
N THR A 114 -34.01 -0.32 -9.91
CA THR A 114 -33.20 0.18 -11.02
C THR A 114 -33.86 -0.02 -12.37
N GLU A 115 -34.56 -1.13 -12.57
CA GLU A 115 -35.37 -1.40 -13.76
C GLU A 115 -36.58 -0.46 -13.81
N ILE A 116 -37.30 -0.31 -12.70
CA ILE A 116 -38.41 0.65 -12.59
C ILE A 116 -37.94 2.06 -12.97
N LEU A 117 -36.79 2.51 -12.45
CA LEU A 117 -36.22 3.82 -12.81
C LEU A 117 -35.76 3.92 -14.27
N ALA A 118 -35.20 2.85 -14.84
CA ALA A 118 -34.80 2.83 -16.24
C ALA A 118 -36.02 2.95 -17.16
N HIS A 119 -37.12 2.25 -16.83
CA HIS A 119 -38.38 2.34 -17.57
C HIS A 119 -39.03 3.74 -17.42
N LEU A 120 -39.01 4.33 -16.22
CA LEU A 120 -39.49 5.69 -15.98
C LEU A 120 -38.71 6.73 -16.79
N CYS A 121 -37.39 6.56 -16.93
CA CYS A 121 -36.52 7.48 -17.67
C CYS A 121 -36.51 7.25 -19.19
N GLY A 122 -37.30 6.30 -19.71
CA GLY A 122 -37.33 6.00 -21.15
C GLY A 122 -36.09 5.26 -21.67
N THR A 123 -35.28 4.67 -20.80
CA THR A 123 -34.04 3.98 -21.17
C THR A 123 -34.25 2.47 -21.19
N HIS A 124 -34.14 1.84 -22.37
CA HIS A 124 -34.23 0.37 -22.54
C HIS A 124 -33.03 -0.41 -21.96
N ARG A 125 -31.98 0.29 -21.55
CA ARG A 125 -30.84 -0.32 -20.88
C ARG A 125 -30.86 0.11 -19.43
N ALA A 126 -30.94 -0.85 -18.51
CA ALA A 126 -30.58 -0.74 -17.09
C ALA A 126 -29.10 -0.32 -16.85
N SER A 127 -28.47 0.31 -17.84
CA SER A 127 -27.10 0.80 -17.82
C SER A 127 -26.89 2.02 -16.91
N GLY A 128 -27.95 2.58 -16.31
CA GLY A 128 -27.89 3.76 -15.45
C GLY A 128 -27.51 3.52 -13.98
N PHE A 129 -27.45 2.27 -13.49
CA PHE A 129 -27.32 1.98 -12.04
C PHE A 129 -26.17 1.05 -11.66
N ARG A 130 -25.10 0.96 -12.48
CA ARG A 130 -23.89 0.15 -12.19
C ARG A 130 -23.07 0.58 -10.94
N GLY A 131 -23.69 1.25 -9.96
CA GLY A 131 -23.03 1.90 -8.82
C GLY A 131 -23.38 1.35 -7.44
N THR A 132 -24.49 0.63 -7.25
CA THR A 132 -24.97 0.20 -5.91
C THR A 132 -24.00 -0.78 -5.22
N TYR A 133 -23.63 -1.86 -5.91
CA TYR A 133 -22.73 -2.90 -5.36
C TYR A 133 -21.26 -2.73 -5.77
N LYS A 134 -20.95 -1.66 -6.52
CA LYS A 134 -19.59 -1.39 -6.99
C LYS A 134 -18.65 -0.99 -5.85
N ARG A 135 -19.20 -0.44 -4.77
CA ARG A 135 -18.47 0.00 -3.57
C ARG A 135 -18.41 -1.06 -2.47
N ASP A 136 -19.18 -2.14 -2.57
CA ASP A 136 -19.15 -3.21 -1.59
C ASP A 136 -17.77 -3.87 -1.56
N SER A 137 -17.25 -4.13 -0.37
CA SER A 137 -16.06 -4.96 -0.18
C SER A 137 -16.36 -6.41 -0.59
N PRO A 138 -15.34 -7.22 -0.96
CA PRO A 138 -15.52 -8.63 -1.29
C PRO A 138 -16.33 -9.40 -0.24
N LEU A 139 -16.01 -9.23 1.05
CA LEU A 139 -16.71 -9.93 2.13
C LEU A 139 -18.16 -9.44 2.29
N ALA A 140 -18.41 -8.14 2.14
CA ALA A 140 -19.77 -7.60 2.17
C ALA A 140 -20.60 -8.12 0.99
N LEU A 141 -20.02 -8.14 -0.21
CA LEU A 141 -20.67 -8.64 -1.41
C LEU A 141 -21.00 -10.13 -1.31
N TYR A 142 -20.07 -10.93 -0.79
CA TYR A 142 -20.31 -12.36 -0.59
C TYR A 142 -21.37 -12.63 0.48
N ARG A 143 -21.37 -11.87 1.58
CA ARG A 143 -22.43 -11.97 2.61
C ARG A 143 -23.81 -11.71 2.01
N ARG A 144 -23.94 -10.68 1.19
CA ARG A 144 -25.20 -10.39 0.46
C ARG A 144 -25.60 -11.52 -0.48
N TYR A 145 -24.64 -12.10 -1.19
CA TYR A 145 -24.91 -13.28 -2.01
C TYR A 145 -25.50 -14.43 -1.17
N LEU A 146 -24.89 -14.73 -0.02
CA LEU A 146 -25.39 -15.77 0.91
C LEU A 146 -26.80 -15.43 1.45
N GLU A 147 -27.02 -14.19 1.87
CA GLU A 147 -28.34 -13.71 2.32
C GLU A 147 -29.40 -13.92 1.25
N GLY A 148 -29.11 -13.61 -0.01
CA GLY A 148 -30.09 -13.80 -1.07
C GLY A 148 -30.29 -15.25 -1.51
N VAL A 149 -29.31 -16.13 -1.33
CA VAL A 149 -29.50 -17.59 -1.45
C VAL A 149 -30.45 -18.06 -0.36
N GLN A 150 -30.26 -17.60 0.89
CA GLN A 150 -31.11 -17.95 2.02
C GLN A 150 -32.55 -17.43 1.85
N LEU A 151 -32.71 -16.23 1.31
CA LEU A 151 -34.01 -15.62 1.00
C LEU A 151 -34.64 -16.14 -0.30
N LYS A 152 -34.01 -17.11 -0.99
CA LYS A 152 -34.44 -17.67 -2.28
C LYS A 152 -34.64 -16.62 -3.38
N THR A 153 -33.93 -15.50 -3.29
CA THR A 153 -33.94 -14.44 -4.32
C THR A 153 -33.14 -14.83 -5.56
N TRP A 154 -32.21 -15.77 -5.42
CA TRP A 154 -31.46 -16.40 -6.50
C TRP A 154 -31.00 -17.79 -6.05
N ALA A 155 -30.88 -18.72 -6.99
CA ALA A 155 -30.41 -20.09 -6.76
C ALA A 155 -28.93 -20.28 -7.14
N SER A 156 -28.34 -19.37 -7.92
CA SER A 156 -26.96 -19.50 -8.40
C SER A 156 -26.19 -18.17 -8.41
N MET A 157 -24.86 -18.23 -8.45
CA MET A 157 -24.01 -17.04 -8.62
C MET A 157 -24.28 -16.29 -9.93
N ARG A 158 -24.71 -16.99 -10.99
CA ARG A 158 -25.04 -16.35 -12.29
C ARG A 158 -26.32 -15.54 -12.18
N GLU A 159 -27.35 -16.12 -11.59
CA GLU A 159 -28.62 -15.45 -11.34
C GLU A 159 -28.45 -14.28 -10.36
N ALA A 160 -27.66 -14.46 -9.30
CA ALA A 160 -27.29 -13.37 -8.40
C ALA A 160 -26.57 -12.24 -9.12
N ALA A 161 -25.66 -12.56 -10.05
CA ALA A 161 -24.93 -11.56 -10.83
C ALA A 161 -25.84 -10.77 -11.77
N GLU A 162 -26.82 -11.43 -12.39
CA GLU A 162 -27.85 -10.80 -13.22
C GLU A 162 -28.75 -9.87 -12.39
N VAL A 163 -29.31 -10.39 -11.29
CA VAL A 163 -30.19 -9.63 -10.38
C VAL A 163 -29.45 -8.45 -9.73
N MET A 164 -28.18 -8.63 -9.33
CA MET A 164 -27.36 -7.55 -8.77
C MET A 164 -26.78 -6.62 -9.85
N GLY A 165 -26.87 -6.97 -11.14
CA GLY A 165 -26.29 -6.18 -12.23
C GLY A 165 -24.76 -6.04 -12.14
N ILE A 166 -24.06 -7.06 -11.65
CA ILE A 166 -22.60 -7.12 -11.52
C ILE A 166 -22.02 -8.29 -12.31
N ALA A 167 -20.72 -8.25 -12.61
CA ALA A 167 -20.09 -9.37 -13.31
C ALA A 167 -20.09 -10.62 -12.43
N HIS A 168 -20.43 -11.78 -13.00
CA HIS A 168 -20.33 -13.09 -12.33
C HIS A 168 -18.95 -13.31 -11.69
N SER A 169 -17.88 -12.92 -12.40
CA SER A 169 -16.50 -13.00 -11.92
C SER A 169 -16.26 -12.21 -10.62
N ARG A 170 -17.06 -11.18 -10.34
CA ARG A 170 -16.98 -10.39 -9.11
C ARG A 170 -17.54 -11.15 -7.91
N ILE A 171 -18.66 -11.87 -8.07
CA ILE A 171 -19.22 -12.73 -7.00
C ILE A 171 -18.31 -13.93 -6.76
N ALA A 172 -17.81 -14.56 -7.82
CA ALA A 172 -16.83 -15.64 -7.73
C ALA A 172 -15.55 -15.19 -7.00
N SER A 173 -15.03 -14.00 -7.34
CA SER A 173 -13.88 -13.42 -6.63
C SER A 173 -14.21 -13.16 -5.15
N ALA A 174 -15.39 -12.62 -4.84
CA ALA A 174 -15.83 -12.37 -3.46
C ALA A 174 -15.91 -13.67 -2.63
N SER A 175 -16.42 -14.75 -3.23
CA SER A 175 -16.44 -16.08 -2.61
C SER A 175 -15.03 -16.60 -2.35
N ALA A 176 -14.11 -16.46 -3.29
CA ALA A 176 -12.71 -16.86 -3.11
C ALA A 176 -12.05 -16.10 -1.94
N VAL A 177 -12.31 -14.80 -1.79
CA VAL A 177 -11.82 -14.02 -0.64
C VAL A 177 -12.41 -14.53 0.69
N ALA A 178 -13.69 -14.85 0.71
CA ALA A 178 -14.36 -15.36 1.91
C ALA A 178 -13.87 -16.76 2.33
N ASN A 179 -13.37 -17.54 1.37
CA ASN A 179 -12.81 -18.88 1.61
C ASN A 179 -11.30 -18.88 1.90
N LEU A 180 -10.68 -17.71 2.07
CA LEU A 180 -9.27 -17.64 2.47
C LEU A 180 -9.07 -18.25 3.88
N PRO A 181 -7.90 -18.86 4.16
CA PRO A 181 -7.57 -19.38 5.48
C PRO A 181 -7.81 -18.35 6.61
N ASN A 182 -8.40 -18.80 7.71
CA ASN A 182 -8.73 -17.94 8.86
C ASN A 182 -7.49 -17.28 9.49
N GLU A 183 -6.32 -17.89 9.33
CA GLU A 183 -5.05 -17.34 9.77
C GLU A 183 -4.72 -16.02 9.04
N LEU A 184 -5.09 -15.90 7.75
CA LEU A 184 -4.90 -14.67 6.98
C LEU A 184 -5.89 -13.58 7.37
N THR A 185 -7.14 -13.94 7.66
CA THR A 185 -8.17 -12.96 8.08
C THR A 185 -7.89 -12.41 9.48
N SER A 186 -7.14 -13.15 10.32
CA SER A 186 -6.67 -12.66 11.61
C SER A 186 -5.57 -11.59 11.50
N VAL A 187 -4.81 -11.61 10.40
CA VAL A 187 -3.64 -10.75 10.18
C VAL A 187 -3.98 -9.58 9.25
N LEU A 188 -4.89 -9.79 8.30
CA LEU A 188 -5.40 -8.77 7.39
C LEU A 188 -6.83 -8.41 7.80
N PRO A 189 -7.06 -7.20 8.34
CA PRO A 189 -8.41 -6.74 8.67
C PRO A 189 -9.34 -6.81 7.45
N ALA A 190 -10.62 -7.08 7.68
CA ALA A 190 -11.64 -7.19 6.63
C ALA A 190 -11.69 -5.96 5.70
N ASP A 191 -11.39 -4.78 6.25
CA ASP A 191 -11.40 -3.51 5.52
C ASP A 191 -10.24 -3.38 4.52
N CYS A 192 -9.17 -4.17 4.69
CA CYS A 192 -8.00 -4.18 3.80
C CYS A 192 -8.13 -5.18 2.63
N LEU A 193 -9.08 -6.12 2.70
CA LEU A 193 -9.28 -7.16 1.69
C LEU A 193 -10.09 -6.61 0.51
N THR A 194 -9.44 -5.88 -0.39
CA THR A 194 -10.03 -5.46 -1.67
C THR A 194 -10.14 -6.63 -2.65
N PHE A 195 -10.86 -6.46 -3.76
CA PHE A 195 -10.92 -7.47 -4.83
C PHE A 195 -9.56 -7.75 -5.46
N GLU A 196 -8.72 -6.73 -5.57
CA GLU A 196 -7.36 -6.86 -6.11
C GLU A 196 -6.47 -7.62 -5.13
N MET A 197 -6.53 -7.26 -3.85
CA MET A 197 -5.84 -7.93 -2.75
C MET A 197 -6.23 -9.41 -2.67
N GLY A 198 -7.53 -9.70 -2.69
CA GLY A 198 -8.04 -11.06 -2.65
C GLY A 198 -7.61 -11.92 -3.83
N ARG A 199 -7.56 -11.34 -5.04
CA ARG A 199 -7.01 -12.01 -6.22
C ARG A 199 -5.53 -12.29 -6.07
N ALA A 200 -4.74 -11.31 -5.63
CA ALA A 200 -3.31 -11.49 -5.41
C ALA A 200 -3.02 -12.61 -4.40
N ILE A 201 -3.80 -12.70 -3.32
CA ILE A 201 -3.69 -13.77 -2.34
C ILE A 201 -4.09 -15.14 -2.94
N ALA A 202 -5.16 -15.20 -3.74
CA ALA A 202 -5.57 -16.43 -4.40
C ALA A 202 -4.51 -16.93 -5.40
N ASP A 203 -3.95 -16.04 -6.21
CA ASP A 203 -2.86 -16.35 -7.14
C ASP A 203 -1.62 -16.85 -6.38
N LEU A 204 -1.33 -16.23 -5.24
CA LEU A 204 -0.22 -16.61 -4.37
C LEU A 204 -0.44 -17.99 -3.72
N VAL A 205 -1.66 -18.29 -3.28
CA VAL A 205 -2.04 -19.61 -2.75
C VAL A 205 -1.92 -20.68 -3.84
N ALA A 206 -2.30 -20.37 -5.08
CA ALA A 206 -2.15 -21.28 -6.21
C ALA A 206 -0.67 -21.59 -6.53
N VAL A 207 0.23 -20.64 -6.32
CA VAL A 207 1.67 -20.79 -6.61
C VAL A 207 2.44 -21.45 -5.46
N ARG A 208 2.23 -21.02 -4.21
CA ARG A 208 3.01 -21.50 -3.04
C ARG A 208 2.33 -22.63 -2.27
N GLY A 209 1.04 -22.87 -2.52
CA GLY A 209 0.23 -23.80 -1.74
C GLY A 209 -0.29 -23.20 -0.43
N VAL A 210 -1.46 -23.71 0.00
CA VAL A 210 -2.19 -23.19 1.17
C VAL A 210 -1.37 -23.26 2.46
N GLU A 211 -0.64 -24.36 2.69
CA GLU A 211 0.09 -24.57 3.95
C GLU A 211 1.31 -23.66 4.11
N ALA A 212 2.00 -23.34 3.02
CA ALA A 212 3.12 -22.38 3.05
C ALA A 212 2.63 -20.99 3.44
N ILE A 213 1.48 -20.57 2.89
CA ILE A 213 0.85 -19.29 3.19
C ILE A 213 0.33 -19.26 4.63
N ARG A 214 -0.26 -20.36 5.11
CA ARG A 214 -0.70 -20.49 6.52
C ARG A 214 0.47 -20.31 7.49
N LYS A 215 1.60 -20.99 7.24
CA LYS A 215 2.80 -20.90 8.08
C LYS A 215 3.34 -19.47 8.14
N GLU A 216 3.40 -18.79 7.00
CA GLU A 216 3.89 -17.41 6.94
C GLU A 216 2.92 -16.42 7.61
N ALA A 217 1.60 -16.61 7.47
CA ALA A 217 0.60 -15.80 8.16
C ALA A 217 0.73 -15.92 9.70
N VAL A 218 0.93 -17.14 10.20
CA VAL A 218 1.16 -17.39 11.63
C VAL A 218 2.47 -16.74 12.12
N ALA A 219 3.53 -16.80 11.32
CA ALA A 219 4.80 -16.14 11.64
C ALA A 219 4.63 -14.62 11.68
N ALA A 220 3.92 -14.04 10.72
CA ALA A 220 3.71 -12.61 10.61
C ALA A 220 2.83 -12.06 11.75
N ARG A 221 1.87 -12.85 12.26
CA ARG A 221 1.07 -12.50 13.45
C ARG A 221 1.93 -12.22 14.68
N LYS A 222 3.10 -12.84 14.81
CA LYS A 222 4.00 -12.69 15.97
C LYS A 222 4.83 -11.40 15.94
N LEU A 223 4.78 -10.63 14.85
CA LEU A 223 5.55 -9.40 14.70
C LEU A 223 4.89 -8.23 15.46
N VAL A 224 5.71 -7.48 16.18
CA VAL A 224 5.31 -6.24 16.86
C VAL A 224 6.31 -5.13 16.48
N PRO A 225 5.87 -4.06 15.78
CA PRO A 225 4.50 -3.77 15.34
C PRO A 225 4.03 -4.66 14.18
N GLN A 226 2.70 -4.80 14.03
CA GLN A 226 2.10 -5.50 12.89
C GLN A 226 2.46 -4.77 11.57
N PRO A 227 2.91 -5.48 10.53
CA PRO A 227 3.28 -4.87 9.26
C PRO A 227 2.06 -4.36 8.51
N SER A 228 2.26 -3.37 7.64
CA SER A 228 1.19 -2.83 6.77
C SER A 228 0.65 -3.90 5.81
N PRO A 229 -0.58 -3.78 5.28
CA PRO A 229 -1.15 -4.77 4.36
C PRO A 229 -0.28 -5.06 3.12
N GLN A 230 0.38 -4.02 2.57
CA GLN A 230 1.30 -4.18 1.44
C GLN A 230 2.57 -4.93 1.84
N ARG A 231 3.10 -4.64 3.04
CA ARG A 231 4.27 -5.32 3.59
C ARG A 231 3.94 -6.78 3.97
N MET A 232 2.73 -7.03 4.47
CA MET A 232 2.20 -8.37 4.72
C MET A 232 2.10 -9.17 3.42
N LEU A 233 1.54 -8.62 2.34
CA LEU A 233 1.57 -9.26 1.02
C LEU A 233 2.99 -9.57 0.56
N ALA A 234 3.89 -8.59 0.64
CA ALA A 234 5.30 -8.78 0.30
C ALA A 234 5.89 -9.95 1.10
N ARG A 235 5.52 -10.07 2.38
CA ARG A 235 5.99 -11.16 3.24
C ARG A 235 5.40 -12.51 2.88
N LEU A 236 4.11 -12.57 2.59
CA LEU A 236 3.43 -13.77 2.10
C LEU A 236 4.00 -14.22 0.74
N MET A 237 4.50 -13.29 -0.08
CA MET A 237 5.24 -13.62 -1.31
C MET A 237 6.70 -14.01 -1.06
N GLY A 238 7.18 -13.89 0.19
CA GLY A 238 8.56 -14.17 0.56
C GLY A 238 9.54 -13.04 0.27
N ILE A 239 9.08 -11.83 -0.05
CA ILE A 239 9.92 -10.71 -0.52
C ILE A 239 10.09 -9.54 0.48
N ASP A 240 9.47 -9.60 1.66
CA ASP A 240 9.52 -8.52 2.68
C ASP A 240 10.93 -8.23 3.21
N ALA A 241 11.84 -9.21 3.14
CA ALA A 241 13.25 -9.06 3.52
C ALA A 241 14.19 -8.90 2.31
N SER A 242 13.68 -8.96 1.08
CA SER A 242 14.51 -9.05 -0.12
C SER A 242 14.83 -7.67 -0.67
N GLN A 243 16.11 -7.31 -0.68
CA GLN A 243 16.60 -6.10 -1.34
C GLN A 243 16.67 -6.34 -2.86
N PHE A 244 15.52 -6.40 -3.55
CA PHE A 244 15.53 -6.53 -5.01
C PHE A 244 15.28 -5.19 -5.70
N LEU A 245 16.13 -4.88 -6.68
CA LEU A 245 15.91 -3.77 -7.60
C LEU A 245 15.11 -4.29 -8.80
N ALA A 246 13.89 -3.80 -8.98
CA ALA A 246 13.09 -4.08 -10.18
C ALA A 246 13.16 -2.90 -11.15
N LYS A 247 13.59 -3.15 -12.39
CA LYS A 247 13.58 -2.15 -13.46
C LYS A 247 12.65 -2.60 -14.58
N VAL A 248 11.62 -1.81 -14.84
CA VAL A 248 10.71 -2.03 -15.96
C VAL A 248 11.17 -1.19 -17.16
N ARG A 249 11.34 -1.84 -18.32
CA ARG A 249 11.69 -1.17 -19.58
C ARG A 249 10.74 -1.62 -20.67
N ARG A 250 10.22 -0.67 -21.46
CA ARG A 250 9.48 -0.97 -22.69
C ARG A 250 10.41 -0.77 -23.89
N ALA A 251 10.59 -1.81 -24.70
CA ALA A 251 11.26 -1.65 -25.99
C ALA A 251 10.33 -0.95 -26.98
N PRO A 252 10.86 -0.07 -27.84
CA PRO A 252 10.08 0.56 -28.89
C PRO A 252 9.60 -0.46 -29.92
N GLU A 253 8.48 -0.14 -30.57
CA GLU A 253 7.98 -0.93 -31.69
C GLU A 253 8.98 -0.91 -32.85
N ARG A 254 9.29 -2.07 -33.43
CA ARG A 254 10.21 -2.18 -34.58
C ARG A 254 9.62 -3.11 -35.62
N ARG A 255 9.53 -2.64 -36.87
CA ARG A 255 9.04 -3.40 -38.04
C ARG A 255 7.67 -4.06 -37.78
N GLY A 256 6.69 -3.30 -37.26
CA GLY A 256 5.33 -3.77 -37.00
C GLY A 256 5.19 -4.83 -35.89
N ARG A 257 6.26 -5.09 -35.11
CA ARG A 257 6.20 -5.97 -33.95
C ARG A 257 6.01 -5.14 -32.68
N PRO A 258 4.95 -5.39 -31.88
CA PRO A 258 4.67 -4.62 -30.68
C PRO A 258 5.86 -4.64 -29.71
N GLY A 259 6.14 -3.48 -29.12
CA GLY A 259 7.23 -3.29 -28.17
C GLY A 259 7.09 -4.21 -26.95
N ARG A 260 8.15 -4.96 -26.63
CA ARG A 260 8.17 -5.88 -25.48
C ARG A 260 8.43 -5.13 -24.17
N ILE A 261 7.81 -5.58 -23.08
CA ILE A 261 8.12 -5.12 -21.73
C ILE A 261 9.15 -6.09 -21.12
N PHE A 262 10.21 -5.54 -20.56
CA PHE A 262 11.24 -6.24 -19.82
C PHE A 262 11.14 -5.83 -18.36
N VAL A 263 11.11 -6.81 -17.46
CA VAL A 263 11.22 -6.61 -16.02
C VAL A 263 12.55 -7.23 -15.61
N GLU A 264 13.54 -6.40 -15.30
CA GLU A 264 14.83 -6.83 -14.78
C GLU A 264 14.73 -6.85 -13.24
N ILE A 265 14.90 -8.01 -12.62
CA ILE A 265 14.88 -8.19 -11.16
C ILE A 265 16.30 -8.55 -10.72
N HIS A 266 16.88 -7.74 -9.83
CA HIS A 266 18.18 -8.00 -9.24
C HIS A 266 18.01 -8.59 -7.85
N LEU A 267 18.49 -9.80 -7.65
CA LEU A 267 18.46 -10.46 -6.35
C LEU A 267 19.87 -10.43 -5.73
N ASP A 268 19.94 -10.29 -4.41
CA ASP A 268 21.19 -10.39 -3.69
C ASP A 268 21.70 -11.83 -3.74
N ALA A 269 22.95 -12.04 -4.16
CA ALA A 269 23.54 -13.36 -4.26
C ALA A 269 23.82 -14.00 -2.88
N LEU A 270 23.81 -13.20 -1.81
CA LEU A 270 23.96 -13.66 -0.43
C LEU A 270 22.64 -14.14 0.19
N ASP A 271 21.51 -13.95 -0.48
CA ASP A 271 20.18 -14.37 -0.02
C ASP A 271 19.90 -15.82 -0.46
N PRO A 272 19.91 -16.81 0.45
CA PRO A 272 19.77 -18.22 0.11
C PRO A 272 18.39 -18.57 -0.47
N ASP A 273 17.38 -17.73 -0.23
CA ASP A 273 16.02 -17.93 -0.70
C ASP A 273 15.73 -17.22 -2.03
N SER A 274 16.71 -16.49 -2.59
CA SER A 274 16.51 -15.61 -3.75
C SER A 274 15.95 -16.33 -4.98
N GLU A 275 16.43 -17.54 -5.26
CA GLU A 275 15.98 -18.35 -6.40
C GLU A 275 14.52 -18.80 -6.24
N SER A 276 14.14 -19.32 -5.08
CA SER A 276 12.75 -19.72 -4.78
C SER A 276 11.79 -18.52 -4.82
N ARG A 277 12.25 -17.34 -4.40
CA ARG A 277 11.49 -16.08 -4.49
C ARG A 277 11.29 -15.66 -5.95
N LEU A 278 12.31 -15.80 -6.79
CA LEU A 278 12.21 -15.53 -8.23
C LEU A 278 11.20 -16.45 -8.91
N GLU A 279 11.24 -17.74 -8.60
CA GLU A 279 10.30 -18.72 -9.13
C GLU A 279 8.86 -18.37 -8.74
N THR A 280 8.64 -17.98 -7.48
CA THR A 280 7.33 -17.54 -6.98
C THR A 280 6.83 -16.32 -7.76
N LEU A 281 7.69 -15.30 -7.95
CA LEU A 281 7.34 -14.08 -8.71
C LEU A 281 6.99 -14.40 -10.17
N VAL A 282 7.80 -15.22 -10.83
CA VAL A 282 7.54 -15.67 -12.19
C VAL A 282 6.24 -16.47 -12.27
N GLY A 283 5.96 -17.32 -11.28
CA GLY A 283 4.70 -18.05 -11.14
C GLY A 283 3.50 -17.11 -11.07
N CYS A 284 3.52 -16.15 -10.14
CA CYS A 284 2.43 -15.17 -9.97
C CYS A 284 2.20 -14.34 -11.24
N LEU A 285 3.27 -13.86 -11.88
CA LEU A 285 3.16 -13.11 -13.14
C LEU A 285 2.58 -13.99 -14.26
N ASN A 286 2.99 -15.25 -14.36
CA ASN A 286 2.42 -16.16 -15.34
C ASN A 286 0.92 -16.41 -15.09
N VAL A 287 0.47 -16.56 -13.84
CA VAL A 287 -0.97 -16.67 -13.53
C VAL A 287 -1.73 -15.41 -13.96
N GLU A 288 -1.23 -14.22 -13.62
CA GLU A 288 -1.87 -12.95 -13.97
C GLU A 288 -1.92 -12.72 -15.50
N PHE A 289 -0.82 -12.96 -16.19
CA PHE A 289 -0.72 -12.73 -17.64
C PHE A 289 -1.42 -13.83 -18.46
N VAL A 290 -1.38 -15.09 -18.05
CA VAL A 290 -2.12 -16.17 -18.73
C VAL A 290 -3.62 -15.93 -18.61
N GLY A 291 -4.11 -15.51 -17.44
CA GLY A 291 -5.53 -15.18 -17.24
C GLY A 291 -6.03 -13.97 -18.05
N ARG A 292 -5.15 -13.01 -18.37
CA ARG A 292 -5.48 -11.85 -19.22
C ARG A 292 -5.31 -12.13 -20.72
N VAL A 293 -4.35 -12.97 -21.12
CA VAL A 293 -4.12 -13.32 -22.53
C VAL A 293 -5.13 -14.36 -23.03
N ALA A 294 -5.59 -15.30 -22.19
CA ALA A 294 -6.66 -16.24 -22.54
C ALA A 294 -7.99 -15.55 -22.89
N ASN A 295 -8.26 -14.37 -22.32
CA ASN A 295 -9.42 -13.54 -22.68
C ASN A 295 -9.19 -12.66 -23.92
N ALA A 296 -7.94 -12.53 -24.40
CA ALA A 296 -7.58 -11.58 -25.45
C ALA A 296 -7.33 -12.23 -26.82
N ASN A 297 -7.08 -13.54 -26.93
CA ASN A 297 -7.00 -14.23 -28.22
C ASN A 297 -7.04 -15.77 -28.06
N SER A 298 -8.01 -16.42 -28.72
CA SER A 298 -8.06 -17.87 -28.94
C SER A 298 -7.05 -18.30 -30.01
N VAL A 299 -5.75 -18.15 -29.72
CA VAL A 299 -4.69 -18.65 -30.61
C VAL A 299 -3.95 -19.77 -29.90
N ALA A 300 -4.23 -21.00 -30.36
CA ALA A 300 -3.57 -22.22 -29.97
C ALA A 300 -2.05 -22.10 -30.11
N GLY A 301 -1.30 -22.57 -29.10
CA GLY A 301 0.14 -22.84 -29.24
C GLY A 301 1.10 -22.27 -28.19
N PHE A 302 0.65 -21.70 -27.07
CA PHE A 302 1.55 -21.24 -26.00
C PHE A 302 1.66 -22.27 -24.86
N SER A 303 2.40 -23.36 -25.07
CA SER A 303 2.70 -24.37 -24.03
C SER A 303 3.96 -24.08 -23.20
N SER A 304 4.47 -22.85 -23.22
CA SER A 304 5.63 -22.43 -22.43
C SER A 304 5.36 -21.04 -21.88
N GLY A 305 5.45 -20.86 -20.55
CA GLY A 305 5.01 -19.67 -19.82
C GLY A 305 5.34 -18.33 -20.49
N ILE A 306 4.41 -17.37 -20.39
CA ILE A 306 4.49 -16.03 -21.01
C ILE A 306 5.71 -15.26 -20.49
N VAL A 307 5.98 -15.38 -19.19
CA VAL A 307 7.17 -14.85 -18.54
C VAL A 307 8.19 -15.97 -18.43
N LYS A 308 9.27 -15.84 -19.22
CA LYS A 308 10.45 -16.72 -19.13
C LYS A 308 11.57 -15.99 -18.41
N PRO A 309 12.11 -16.54 -17.31
CA PRO A 309 13.29 -15.97 -16.69
C PRO A 309 14.44 -16.03 -17.69
N ARG A 310 15.14 -14.91 -17.86
CA ARG A 310 16.29 -14.80 -18.75
C ARG A 310 17.45 -14.29 -17.92
N VAL A 311 18.47 -15.12 -17.78
CA VAL A 311 19.72 -14.74 -17.14
C VAL A 311 20.55 -13.99 -18.18
N ASP A 312 20.40 -12.67 -18.24
CA ASP A 312 21.29 -11.82 -19.04
C ASP A 312 22.54 -11.50 -18.18
N PRO A 313 23.77 -11.65 -18.70
CA PRO A 313 24.97 -11.16 -18.00
C PRO A 313 24.82 -9.65 -17.71
N ARG A 314 25.20 -9.24 -16.50
CA ARG A 314 24.99 -7.88 -15.95
C ARG A 314 25.26 -6.79 -17.01
N ARG A 315 24.22 -6.06 -17.42
CA ARG A 315 24.37 -4.94 -18.38
C ARG A 315 25.28 -3.84 -17.81
N PRO A 316 26.08 -3.15 -18.64
CA PRO A 316 27.16 -2.23 -18.22
C PRO A 316 26.75 -1.08 -17.28
N TYR A 317 25.47 -0.69 -17.27
CA TYR A 317 24.99 0.43 -16.46
C TYR A 317 24.97 0.11 -14.95
N LEU A 318 24.72 -1.14 -14.55
CA LEU A 318 24.85 -1.56 -13.14
C LEU A 318 26.28 -1.94 -12.79
N ALA A 319 27.09 -2.39 -13.74
CA ALA A 319 28.54 -2.43 -13.53
C ALA A 319 29.06 -1.01 -13.21
N THR A 320 28.50 0.03 -13.83
CA THR A 320 28.83 1.43 -13.53
C THR A 320 28.29 1.90 -12.16
N GLN A 321 27.10 1.45 -11.75
CA GLN A 321 26.52 1.81 -10.44
C GLN A 321 27.18 1.06 -9.28
N GLN A 322 27.48 -0.23 -9.47
CA GLN A 322 28.28 -1.05 -8.57
C GLN A 322 29.74 -0.58 -8.56
N GLN A 323 30.30 -0.09 -9.66
CA GLN A 323 31.59 0.62 -9.66
C GLN A 323 31.56 1.95 -8.91
N ARG A 324 30.41 2.67 -8.90
CA ARG A 324 30.22 3.91 -8.12
C ARG A 324 30.07 3.63 -6.63
N LEU A 325 29.40 2.54 -6.25
CA LEU A 325 29.29 2.09 -4.86
C LEU A 325 30.61 1.48 -4.36
N ASN A 326 31.31 0.72 -5.20
CA ASN A 326 32.58 0.09 -4.83
C ASN A 326 33.78 1.06 -4.83
N ARG A 327 33.56 2.35 -5.15
CA ARG A 327 34.62 3.37 -5.16
C ARG A 327 34.27 4.46 -4.15
N PRO A 328 35.08 4.64 -3.11
CA PRO A 328 34.91 5.74 -2.17
C PRO A 328 34.84 7.11 -2.88
N VAL A 329 33.80 7.87 -2.55
CA VAL A 329 33.61 9.26 -2.98
C VAL A 329 33.42 10.14 -1.76
N PRO A 330 33.80 11.43 -1.80
CA PRO A 330 33.61 12.32 -0.65
C PRO A 330 32.13 12.47 -0.27
N LEU A 331 31.86 12.80 1.00
CA LEU A 331 30.52 12.96 1.55
C LEU A 331 29.66 13.91 0.70
N SER A 332 30.23 15.03 0.26
CA SER A 332 29.54 16.03 -0.56
C SER A 332 29.06 15.52 -1.92
N ARG A 333 29.66 14.43 -2.43
CA ARG A 333 29.32 13.79 -3.71
C ARG A 333 28.66 12.42 -3.53
N LEU A 334 28.46 11.98 -2.30
CA LEU A 334 27.94 10.66 -2.00
C LEU A 334 26.45 10.59 -2.33
N SER A 335 26.09 9.85 -3.38
CA SER A 335 24.70 9.51 -3.66
C SER A 335 24.45 8.09 -3.16
N THR A 336 23.76 7.96 -2.04
CA THR A 336 23.40 6.66 -1.47
C THR A 336 22.15 6.10 -2.14
N PRO A 337 22.10 4.80 -2.48
CA PRO A 337 20.86 4.13 -2.81
C PRO A 337 19.88 4.23 -1.64
N PRO A 338 18.55 4.27 -1.88
CA PRO A 338 17.57 4.42 -0.80
C PRO A 338 17.73 3.42 0.37
N HIS A 339 18.12 2.17 0.09
CA HIS A 339 18.33 1.14 1.11
C HIS A 339 19.60 1.35 1.97
N LEU A 340 20.58 2.11 1.49
CA LEU A 340 21.79 2.51 2.24
C LEU A 340 21.74 3.98 2.67
N SER A 341 20.59 4.63 2.51
CA SER A 341 20.41 6.03 2.93
C SER A 341 20.40 6.16 4.46
N GLY A 342 19.93 5.12 5.17
CA GLY A 342 19.71 5.18 6.61
C GLY A 342 18.39 5.84 7.02
N SER A 343 17.54 6.24 6.07
CA SER A 343 16.18 6.73 6.35
C SER A 343 15.32 5.76 7.17
N VAL A 344 15.62 4.45 7.09
CA VAL A 344 14.94 3.35 7.80
C VAL A 344 15.93 2.43 8.52
N GLY A 345 17.07 2.97 8.98
CA GLY A 345 18.09 2.20 9.70
C GLY A 345 17.57 1.54 10.99
N SER A 346 18.20 0.44 11.42
CA SER A 346 17.76 -0.33 12.59
C SER A 346 18.01 0.36 13.93
N ASN A 347 18.95 1.30 13.98
CA ASN A 347 19.29 2.11 15.16
C ASN A 347 18.73 3.55 15.04
N ARG A 348 17.64 3.76 14.30
CA ARG A 348 16.98 5.07 14.20
C ARG A 348 16.22 5.40 15.48
N GLY A 349 16.31 6.67 15.89
CA GLY A 349 15.50 7.21 16.98
C GLY A 349 14.01 7.14 16.66
N THR A 350 13.17 7.07 17.69
CA THR A 350 11.69 7.02 17.56
C THR A 350 11.03 8.39 17.52
N ALA A 351 11.76 9.43 17.92
CA ALA A 351 11.31 10.82 17.89
C ALA A 351 11.69 11.51 16.56
N MET A 352 11.17 12.72 16.35
CA MET A 352 11.44 13.49 15.14
C MET A 352 12.82 14.16 15.23
N PRO A 353 13.75 13.89 14.29
CA PRO A 353 15.02 14.61 14.22
C PRO A 353 14.82 16.06 13.74
N PRO A 354 15.87 16.91 13.80
CA PRO A 354 15.85 18.25 13.23
C PRO A 354 15.34 18.28 11.78
N VAL A 355 14.70 19.40 11.40
CA VAL A 355 14.15 19.59 10.06
C VAL A 355 15.26 19.46 9.01
N GLY A 356 15.03 18.64 7.98
CA GLY A 356 15.99 18.38 6.90
C GLY A 356 16.94 17.21 7.15
N VAL A 357 16.92 16.60 8.35
CA VAL A 357 17.72 15.42 8.69
C VAL A 357 16.90 14.15 8.48
N HIS A 358 16.94 13.62 7.25
CA HIS A 358 16.10 12.49 6.84
C HIS A 358 16.89 11.18 6.65
N ASP A 359 18.19 11.29 6.40
CA ASP A 359 19.09 10.18 6.06
C ASP A 359 20.48 10.38 6.68
N ASP A 360 21.36 9.39 6.59
CA ASP A 360 22.66 9.39 7.28
C ASP A 360 23.57 10.51 6.76
N ARG A 361 23.45 10.82 5.46
CA ARG A 361 24.24 11.88 4.83
C ARG A 361 23.82 13.24 5.40
N SER A 362 22.54 13.55 5.38
CA SER A 362 21.98 14.80 5.91
C SER A 362 22.24 14.94 7.41
N ALA A 363 22.23 13.84 8.18
CA ALA A 363 22.58 13.84 9.60
C ALA A 363 24.05 14.22 9.84
N LEU A 364 24.98 13.64 9.09
CA LEU A 364 26.39 13.99 9.17
C LEU A 364 26.69 15.40 8.66
N GLU A 365 26.03 15.82 7.58
CA GLU A 365 26.16 17.20 7.06
C GLU A 365 25.63 18.22 8.07
N HIS A 366 24.51 17.93 8.74
CA HIS A 366 23.97 18.74 9.83
C HIS A 366 24.95 18.82 11.00
N TRP A 367 25.43 17.68 11.51
CA TRP A 367 26.43 17.66 12.59
C TRP A 367 27.71 18.41 12.24
N LEU A 368 28.21 18.27 11.00
CA LEU A 368 29.39 19.01 10.54
C LEU A 368 29.15 20.52 10.40
N SER A 369 27.90 20.96 10.28
CA SER A 369 27.55 22.38 10.14
C SER A 369 27.71 23.17 11.43
N ASP A 370 27.70 22.50 12.58
CA ASP A 370 27.92 23.11 13.91
C ASP A 370 29.36 23.63 14.10
N TYR A 371 30.30 23.16 13.28
CA TYR A 371 31.72 23.51 13.40
C TYR A 371 32.13 24.63 12.43
N GLN A 372 32.22 25.86 12.94
CA GLN A 372 32.64 27.02 12.16
C GLN A 372 34.12 26.99 11.74
N ASN A 373 35.01 26.42 12.57
CA ASN A 373 36.43 26.33 12.25
C ASN A 373 36.68 25.31 11.11
N PRO A 374 37.19 25.74 9.94
CA PRO A 374 37.38 24.84 8.79
C PRO A 374 38.34 23.69 9.03
N THR A 375 39.35 23.88 9.89
CA THR A 375 40.36 22.85 10.20
C THR A 375 39.74 21.74 11.05
N THR A 376 38.99 22.11 12.09
CA THR A 376 38.26 21.15 12.94
C THR A 376 37.20 20.42 12.14
N ARG A 377 36.39 21.14 11.37
CA ARG A 377 35.36 20.55 10.49
C ARG A 377 35.96 19.56 9.49
N ASN A 378 37.09 19.91 8.85
CA ASN A 378 37.76 18.99 7.92
C ASN A 378 38.31 17.74 8.60
N ARG A 379 38.83 17.86 9.83
CA ARG A 379 39.29 16.70 10.61
C ARG A 379 38.12 15.79 10.92
N TYR A 380 37.02 16.33 11.44
CA TYR A 380 35.83 15.56 11.78
C TYR A 380 35.18 14.92 10.56
N GLN A 381 35.08 15.67 9.46
CA GLN A 381 34.61 15.13 8.19
C GLN A 381 35.44 13.91 7.75
N ASN A 382 36.77 13.93 7.88
CA ASN A 382 37.60 12.77 7.51
C ASN A 382 37.27 11.51 8.31
N GLU A 383 36.93 11.66 9.59
CA GLU A 383 36.64 10.50 10.44
C GLU A 383 35.27 9.91 10.13
N VAL A 384 34.24 10.75 10.06
CA VAL A 384 32.87 10.29 9.80
C VAL A 384 32.68 9.84 8.36
N GLU A 385 33.36 10.48 7.40
CA GLU A 385 33.32 10.08 5.99
C GLU A 385 33.99 8.72 5.78
N ARG A 386 35.10 8.45 6.47
CA ARG A 386 35.72 7.11 6.45
C ARG A 386 34.78 6.03 6.95
N LEU A 387 34.14 6.26 8.09
CA LEU A 387 33.20 5.32 8.68
C LEU A 387 31.97 5.10 7.78
N LEU A 388 31.36 6.18 7.29
CA LEU A 388 30.20 6.10 6.40
C LEU A 388 30.50 5.30 5.14
N LEU A 389 31.65 5.57 4.51
CA LEU A 389 32.06 4.86 3.32
C LEU A 389 32.33 3.38 3.63
N TRP A 390 33.01 3.07 4.74
CA TRP A 390 33.20 1.68 5.16
C TRP A 390 31.86 0.95 5.35
N ALA A 391 30.91 1.55 6.05
CA ALA A 391 29.60 0.96 6.29
C ALA A 391 28.87 0.62 4.98
N ILE A 392 28.85 1.56 4.05
CA ILE A 392 28.14 1.42 2.77
C ILE A 392 28.86 0.43 1.84
N ILE A 393 30.18 0.55 1.72
CA ILE A 393 30.94 -0.12 0.67
C ILE A 393 31.44 -1.50 1.12
N ALA A 394 31.93 -1.62 2.35
CA ALA A 394 32.47 -2.87 2.86
C ALA A 394 31.39 -3.74 3.51
N LYS A 395 30.46 -3.12 4.26
CA LYS A 395 29.42 -3.86 5.01
C LYS A 395 28.08 -3.93 4.30
N GLY A 396 27.81 -3.04 3.33
CA GLY A 396 26.50 -2.94 2.70
C GLY A 396 25.40 -2.51 3.69
N LYS A 397 25.76 -1.75 4.73
CA LYS A 397 24.84 -1.27 5.76
C LYS A 397 24.76 0.27 5.74
N PRO A 398 23.58 0.87 5.98
CA PRO A 398 23.53 2.29 6.32
C PRO A 398 24.26 2.53 7.66
N LEU A 399 24.75 3.75 7.87
CA LEU A 399 25.44 4.16 9.09
C LEU A 399 24.53 3.99 10.31
N SER A 400 23.24 4.31 10.16
CA SER A 400 22.21 4.11 11.19
C SER A 400 21.79 2.65 11.41
N SER A 401 22.49 1.67 10.84
CA SER A 401 22.34 0.25 11.16
C SER A 401 23.64 -0.41 11.67
N ILE A 402 24.67 0.39 11.96
CA ILE A 402 25.90 -0.10 12.61
C ILE A 402 25.57 -0.51 14.04
N ASP A 403 25.98 -1.72 14.42
CA ASP A 403 25.93 -2.22 15.80
C ASP A 403 27.31 -2.17 16.48
N VAL A 404 27.37 -2.58 17.74
CA VAL A 404 28.62 -2.57 18.53
C VAL A 404 29.69 -3.49 17.92
N THR A 405 29.29 -4.60 17.29
CA THR A 405 30.22 -5.54 16.64
C THR A 405 30.85 -4.91 15.41
N ASP A 406 30.03 -4.26 14.58
CA ASP A 406 30.50 -3.50 13.42
C ASP A 406 31.40 -2.33 13.85
N ALA A 407 31.06 -1.63 14.94
CA ALA A 407 31.86 -0.53 15.48
C ALA A 407 33.25 -0.99 15.96
N ASP A 408 33.33 -2.15 16.63
CA ASP A 408 34.60 -2.78 17.01
C ASP A 408 35.40 -3.23 15.78
N GLU A 409 34.76 -3.91 14.83
CA GLU A 409 35.38 -4.37 13.57
C GLU A 409 36.00 -3.20 12.80
N TYR A 410 35.28 -2.08 12.67
CA TYR A 410 35.79 -0.89 11.99
C TYR A 410 37.07 -0.37 12.68
N ILE A 411 37.03 -0.16 13.99
CA ILE A 411 38.14 0.45 14.73
C ILE A 411 39.33 -0.49 14.86
N ASN A 412 39.09 -1.77 15.18
CA ASN A 412 40.16 -2.69 15.58
C ASN A 412 40.68 -3.58 14.46
N GLN A 413 39.93 -3.74 13.36
CA GLN A 413 40.33 -4.61 12.26
C GLN A 413 40.48 -3.80 10.97
N PHE A 414 39.38 -3.22 10.48
CA PHE A 414 39.38 -2.57 9.16
C PHE A 414 40.27 -1.32 9.12
N ALA A 415 40.22 -0.46 10.14
CA ALA A 415 41.04 0.74 10.18
C ALA A 415 42.55 0.45 10.33
N VAL A 416 42.90 -0.72 10.86
CA VAL A 416 44.29 -1.18 10.98
C VAL A 416 44.82 -1.64 9.63
N ASP A 417 44.02 -2.34 8.83
CA ASP A 417 44.38 -2.70 7.46
C ASP A 417 43.19 -2.57 6.48
N PRO A 418 42.96 -1.37 5.91
CA PRO A 418 41.84 -1.16 4.99
C PRO A 418 42.02 -1.92 3.67
N GLN A 419 41.28 -3.02 3.50
CA GLN A 419 41.34 -3.88 2.30
C GLN A 419 40.07 -3.81 1.42
N PRO A 420 40.20 -3.89 0.09
CA PRO A 420 41.46 -3.95 -0.67
C PRO A 420 42.16 -2.59 -0.73
N ARG A 421 43.49 -2.57 -0.56
CA ARG A 421 44.31 -1.34 -0.51
C ARG A 421 44.05 -0.38 -1.68
N SER A 422 43.81 -0.90 -2.88
CA SER A 422 43.53 -0.11 -4.09
C SER A 422 42.21 0.69 -4.05
N VAL A 423 41.27 0.27 -3.21
CA VAL A 423 39.95 0.88 -3.02
C VAL A 423 39.92 1.84 -1.84
N TRP A 424 40.77 1.65 -0.83
CA TRP A 424 40.68 2.40 0.42
C TRP A 424 41.85 3.34 0.70
N ILE A 425 43.03 3.06 0.14
CA ILE A 425 44.27 3.76 0.46
C ILE A 425 44.75 4.58 -0.74
N MET A 426 44.94 5.88 -0.55
CA MET A 426 45.41 6.78 -1.61
C MET A 426 46.90 6.57 -1.91
N LYS A 427 47.25 6.60 -3.20
CA LYS A 427 48.64 6.71 -3.64
C LYS A 427 49.03 8.18 -3.67
N GLY A 428 49.74 8.64 -2.64
CA GLY A 428 50.14 10.04 -2.46
C GLY A 428 48.97 10.97 -2.08
N ARG A 429 49.25 12.25 -1.85
CA ARG A 429 48.22 13.24 -1.50
C ARG A 429 47.40 13.60 -2.75
N ARG A 430 46.07 13.58 -2.63
CA ARG A 430 45.09 13.83 -3.69
C ARG A 430 43.98 14.71 -3.12
N SER A 431 43.48 15.65 -3.91
CA SER A 431 42.31 16.45 -3.56
C SER A 431 41.05 15.58 -3.54
N ARG A 432 40.07 15.91 -2.69
CA ARG A 432 38.76 15.23 -2.63
C ARG A 432 38.02 15.25 -3.97
N ASN A 433 38.29 16.24 -4.79
CA ASN A 433 37.64 16.38 -6.08
C ASN A 433 38.22 15.45 -7.16
N GLU A 434 39.40 14.87 -6.92
CA GLU A 434 40.07 13.99 -7.89
C GLU A 434 39.47 12.59 -7.89
N PRO A 435 39.28 11.96 -9.07
CA PRO A 435 38.75 10.60 -9.14
C PRO A 435 39.59 9.61 -8.32
N THR A 436 40.91 9.77 -8.26
CA THR A 436 41.82 8.87 -7.55
C THR A 436 41.81 9.04 -6.04
N TRP A 437 41.04 9.98 -5.48
CA TRP A 437 40.91 10.16 -4.04
C TRP A 437 40.44 8.89 -3.34
N ARG A 438 40.93 8.71 -2.11
CA ARG A 438 40.60 7.59 -1.23
C ARG A 438 40.54 8.08 0.21
N PRO A 439 39.74 7.44 1.07
CA PRO A 439 39.44 7.98 2.40
C PRO A 439 40.57 7.71 3.41
N PHE A 440 41.48 6.75 3.15
CA PHE A 440 42.67 6.51 3.98
C PHE A 440 43.96 6.94 3.28
N ARG A 441 44.90 7.49 4.06
CA ARG A 441 46.31 7.72 3.65
C ARG A 441 47.21 6.51 3.85
N GLY A 442 46.76 5.57 4.66
CA GLY A 442 47.43 4.35 5.05
C GLY A 442 46.65 3.68 6.19
N PRO A 443 47.11 2.49 6.63
CA PRO A 443 46.77 1.91 7.93
C PRO A 443 46.75 2.95 9.06
N LEU A 444 45.73 2.93 9.92
CA LEU A 444 45.73 3.82 11.07
C LEU A 444 46.60 3.29 12.20
N SER A 445 47.50 4.13 12.68
CA SER A 445 48.22 3.90 13.94
C SER A 445 47.27 3.87 15.13
N TYR A 446 47.71 3.30 16.25
CA TYR A 446 46.97 3.31 17.52
C TYR A 446 46.44 4.71 17.89
N GLU A 447 47.30 5.72 17.85
CA GLU A 447 46.94 7.11 18.15
C GLU A 447 45.93 7.70 17.14
N SER A 448 46.03 7.32 15.87
CA SER A 448 45.08 7.78 14.85
C SER A 448 43.71 7.13 15.05
N ARG A 449 43.67 5.84 15.42
CA ARG A 449 42.44 5.14 15.77
C ARG A 449 41.79 5.72 17.02
N ARG A 450 42.60 6.12 18.02
CA ARG A 450 42.11 6.79 19.23
C ARG A 450 41.37 8.08 18.92
N LYS A 451 41.99 8.95 18.13
CA LYS A 451 41.36 10.21 17.69
C LYS A 451 40.13 9.98 16.81
N ALA A 452 40.17 8.95 15.95
CA ALA A 452 39.03 8.55 15.14
C ALA A 452 37.86 8.11 16.02
N LEU A 453 38.09 7.22 16.97
CA LEU A 453 37.08 6.73 17.91
C LEU A 453 36.50 7.86 18.76
N GLU A 454 37.33 8.76 19.30
CA GLU A 454 36.88 9.94 20.05
C GLU A 454 35.95 10.83 19.21
N THR A 455 36.33 11.07 17.94
CA THR A 455 35.53 11.88 17.00
C THR A 455 34.21 11.20 16.65
N VAL A 456 34.24 9.90 16.36
CA VAL A 456 33.05 9.13 15.98
C VAL A 456 32.10 9.00 17.16
N ARG A 457 32.59 8.74 18.38
CA ARG A 457 31.77 8.72 19.60
C ARG A 457 31.02 10.04 19.77
N LYS A 458 31.76 11.15 19.75
CA LYS A 458 31.17 12.49 19.84
C LYS A 458 30.08 12.71 18.78
N CYS A 459 30.35 12.33 17.53
CA CYS A 459 29.35 12.43 16.47
C CYS A 459 28.10 11.62 16.79
N PHE A 460 28.23 10.37 17.22
CA PHE A 460 27.09 9.51 17.51
C PHE A 460 26.32 9.96 18.77
N ASP A 461 26.99 10.50 19.78
CA ASP A 461 26.35 11.12 20.96
C ASP A 461 25.49 12.31 20.56
N ASP A 462 26.02 13.17 19.68
CA ASP A 462 25.29 14.32 19.14
C ASP A 462 24.12 13.86 18.26
N LEU A 463 24.29 12.82 17.42
CA LEU A 463 23.20 12.24 16.61
C LEU A 463 22.10 11.58 17.46
N VAL A 464 22.44 11.00 18.61
CA VAL A 464 21.45 10.53 19.60
C VAL A 464 20.73 11.72 20.24
N SER A 465 21.46 12.78 20.57
CA SER A 465 20.89 14.02 21.12
C SER A 465 19.92 14.70 20.15
N TYR A 466 20.23 14.66 18.84
CA TYR A 466 19.33 15.09 17.77
C TYR A 466 18.15 14.14 17.52
N GLN A 467 17.99 13.06 18.30
CA GLN A 467 16.98 12.04 18.09
C GLN A 467 17.06 11.36 16.71
N TYR A 468 18.21 11.46 16.03
CA TYR A 468 18.44 10.78 14.75
C TYR A 468 18.72 9.30 14.97
N LEU A 469 19.57 8.98 15.96
CA LEU A 469 19.89 7.62 16.39
C LEU A 469 19.26 7.29 17.74
N ALA A 470 19.01 6.00 17.99
CA ALA A 470 18.50 5.53 19.27
C ALA A 470 19.61 5.30 20.32
N ALA A 471 20.79 4.82 19.89
CA ALA A 471 21.93 4.55 20.77
C ALA A 471 23.28 4.79 20.07
N ASN A 472 24.34 4.99 20.86
CA ASN A 472 25.72 5.09 20.36
C ASN A 472 26.40 3.69 20.39
N PRO A 473 26.67 3.05 19.23
CA PRO A 473 27.34 1.75 19.18
C PRO A 473 28.84 1.83 19.50
N PHE A 474 29.45 3.03 19.52
CA PHE A 474 30.86 3.23 19.81
C PHE A 474 31.16 3.42 21.31
N GLU A 475 30.13 3.52 22.16
CA GLU A 475 30.26 3.85 23.58
C GLU A 475 31.22 2.88 24.30
N THR A 476 31.03 1.58 24.11
CA THR A 476 31.79 0.52 24.78
C THR A 476 33.06 0.09 24.03
N VAL A 477 33.24 0.51 22.78
CA VAL A 477 34.36 0.07 21.93
C VAL A 477 35.70 0.54 22.51
N ARG A 478 36.68 -0.36 22.66
CA ARG A 478 38.03 -0.03 23.14
C ARG A 478 39.05 -0.32 22.05
N ILE A 479 40.19 0.37 22.08
CA ILE A 479 41.23 0.14 21.08
C ILE A 479 42.11 -1.01 21.53
N GLY A 480 42.10 -2.08 20.75
CA GLY A 480 43.04 -3.18 20.90
C GLY A 480 44.47 -2.70 20.66
N ALA A 481 45.39 -3.11 21.55
CA ALA A 481 46.81 -2.94 21.31
C ALA A 481 47.17 -3.67 20.02
N SER A 482 47.72 -2.96 19.03
CA SER A 482 48.20 -3.63 17.82
C SER A 482 49.37 -4.53 18.22
N CYS A 483 49.28 -5.84 17.97
CA CYS A 483 50.47 -6.67 17.88
C CYS A 483 51.43 -6.04 16.86
N ARG A 484 52.71 -5.94 17.23
CA ARG A 484 53.78 -5.60 16.29
C ARG A 484 53.84 -6.73 15.26
N THR A 485 53.64 -6.41 13.99
CA THR A 485 53.84 -7.35 12.89
C THR A 485 55.34 -7.66 12.82
N THR A 486 55.72 -8.90 13.15
CA THR A 486 57.00 -9.51 12.74
C THR A 486 56.97 -9.91 11.28
#